data_AF-A0A1U8NUQ5-F1
#
_entry.id   AF-A0A1U8NUQ5-F1
#
_cell.length_a   1.000
_cell.length_b   1.000
_cell.length_c   1.000
_cell.angle_alpha   90.00
_cell.angle_beta   90.00
_cell.angle_gamma   90.00
#
_symmetry.space_group_name_H-M   'P 1'
#
loop_
_entity.id
_entity.type
_entity.pdbx_description
1 polymer ?
#
loop_
_entity_poly.entity_id
_entity_poly.type
_entity_poly.pdbx_seq_one_letter_code
_entity_poly.pdbx_strand_id
1 'polypeptide(L)'
;MNKYPFGSNNPKSFHAYPRGDFVIESGTIKRTRSRKSSIYPVRMVKSWANRLHYYYKLHPLFVFSISLAFGVTILIVLSLYEQHYKVLNNCMKLDDGFGSYYPFAKLKNLVMVAGHSVYTSSSCEKADKEDSWFLESYQKNPGQAATFLAHIKEGIESTALDDEALLLFSGGETLKDAGPRSEAQSYWTVADSKGWFGKEENVKWRALTEEHARDSFENLLFSVCRFRELSGTYPHNITVSFLNLLVFLTFTFPSSSSYLLSAYLARVKE
;
A
#
# COMPACT_ATOMS: atom_id res chain seq x y z
N MET A 1 -45.56 31.20 -74.31
CA MET A 1 -44.16 31.62 -74.11
C MET A 1 -43.49 30.64 -73.16
N ASN A 2 -42.51 29.87 -73.63
CA ASN A 2 -41.37 29.45 -72.81
C ASN A 2 -40.21 29.07 -73.71
N LYS A 3 -39.05 29.63 -73.36
CA LYS A 3 -37.90 29.93 -74.22
C LYS A 3 -36.97 28.72 -74.35
N TYR A 4 -36.45 28.47 -75.54
CA TYR A 4 -35.20 27.74 -75.73
C TYR A 4 -34.02 28.65 -75.36
N PRO A 5 -32.99 28.15 -74.67
CA PRO A 5 -31.66 28.73 -74.73
C PRO A 5 -30.71 27.81 -75.50
N PHE A 6 -30.13 28.37 -76.56
CA PHE A 6 -28.98 27.86 -77.29
C PHE A 6 -27.70 27.95 -76.42
N GLY A 7 -27.00 26.82 -76.33
CA GLY A 7 -25.54 26.64 -76.43
C GLY A 7 -24.56 27.56 -75.68
N SER A 8 -23.78 26.95 -74.77
CA SER A 8 -22.38 27.31 -74.52
C SER A 8 -21.55 26.02 -74.59
N ASN A 9 -20.96 25.78 -75.77
CA ASN A 9 -20.02 24.69 -76.03
C ASN A 9 -18.63 25.11 -75.57
N ASN A 10 -18.10 24.45 -74.54
CA ASN A 10 -16.66 24.44 -74.27
C ASN A 10 -16.11 23.12 -74.82
N PRO A 11 -15.14 23.12 -75.77
CA PRO A 11 -14.69 21.89 -76.39
C PRO A 11 -13.93 21.04 -75.37
N LYS A 12 -14.38 19.80 -75.15
CA LYS A 12 -13.62 18.81 -74.38
C LYS A 12 -12.27 18.60 -75.09
N SER A 13 -11.17 18.81 -74.38
CA SER A 13 -9.83 18.50 -74.86
C SER A 13 -9.74 17.02 -75.24
N PHE A 14 -9.38 16.77 -76.50
CA PHE A 14 -9.21 15.42 -77.03
C PHE A 14 -7.95 14.79 -76.39
N HIS A 15 -8.13 13.83 -75.48
CA HIS A 15 -7.02 13.02 -74.99
C HIS A 15 -6.72 11.93 -76.02
N ALA A 16 -5.74 12.18 -76.90
CA ALA A 16 -5.44 11.29 -78.02
C ALA A 16 -4.93 9.90 -77.60
N TYR A 17 -4.38 9.71 -76.39
CA TYR A 17 -3.92 8.40 -75.90
C TYR A 17 -4.01 8.30 -74.35
N PRO A 18 -4.47 7.17 -73.78
CA PRO A 18 -4.37 6.93 -72.34
C PRO A 18 -2.90 6.72 -71.94
N ARG A 19 -2.37 7.50 -70.99
CA ARG A 19 -1.08 7.19 -70.35
C ARG A 19 -1.23 5.97 -69.46
N GLY A 20 -0.82 4.81 -69.98
CA GLY A 20 -0.63 3.58 -69.22
C GLY A 20 0.35 2.70 -69.97
N ASP A 21 1.30 2.10 -69.26
CA ASP A 21 2.30 1.21 -69.87
C ASP A 21 1.59 0.01 -70.51
N PHE A 22 1.61 -0.03 -71.84
CA PHE A 22 0.95 -1.06 -72.63
C PHE A 22 1.90 -2.25 -72.78
N VAL A 23 1.55 -3.39 -72.17
CA VAL A 23 2.35 -4.62 -72.28
C VAL A 23 1.92 -5.35 -73.55
N ILE A 24 2.79 -5.34 -74.56
CA ILE A 24 2.50 -5.76 -75.95
C ILE A 24 2.09 -7.24 -76.04
N GLU A 25 2.49 -8.07 -75.09
CA GLU A 25 2.27 -9.52 -75.10
C GLU A 25 0.87 -9.96 -74.61
N SER A 26 0.07 -9.08 -73.99
CA SER A 26 -1.21 -9.48 -73.36
C SER A 26 -2.39 -8.55 -73.60
N GLY A 27 -2.24 -7.52 -74.44
CA GLY A 27 -3.34 -6.68 -74.94
C GLY A 27 -4.22 -5.99 -73.89
N THR A 28 -3.75 -5.79 -72.65
CA THR A 28 -4.57 -5.26 -71.55
C THR A 28 -3.89 -4.15 -70.76
N ILE A 29 -4.66 -3.11 -70.40
CA ILE A 29 -4.20 -1.93 -69.66
C ILE A 29 -4.21 -2.22 -68.15
N LYS A 30 -3.06 -2.15 -67.47
CA LYS A 30 -2.98 -2.33 -66.01
C LYS A 30 -3.58 -1.12 -65.29
N ARG A 31 -4.67 -1.33 -64.53
CA ARG A 31 -5.20 -0.35 -63.56
C ARG A 31 -4.29 -0.24 -62.33
N THR A 32 -3.85 0.96 -62.00
CA THR A 32 -3.16 1.27 -60.74
C THR A 32 -4.09 1.00 -59.55
N ARG A 33 -3.78 0.01 -58.72
CA ARG A 33 -4.54 -0.29 -57.49
C ARG A 33 -4.32 0.81 -56.46
N SER A 34 -5.39 1.53 -56.11
CA SER A 34 -5.43 2.38 -54.91
C SER A 34 -5.23 1.52 -53.64
N ARG A 35 -4.25 1.91 -52.82
CA ARG A 35 -3.87 1.22 -51.59
C ARG A 35 -4.89 1.51 -50.49
N LYS A 36 -5.89 0.64 -50.32
CA LYS A 36 -6.76 0.64 -49.12
C LYS A 36 -5.92 0.21 -47.91
N SER A 37 -5.82 1.07 -46.89
CA SER A 37 -5.24 0.73 -45.59
C SER A 37 -6.09 -0.35 -44.91
N SER A 38 -5.68 -1.61 -45.09
CA SER A 38 -6.27 -2.76 -44.41
C SER A 38 -5.82 -2.73 -42.96
N ILE A 39 -6.72 -2.41 -42.03
CA ILE A 39 -6.50 -2.61 -40.59
C ILE A 39 -6.54 -4.13 -40.34
N TYR A 40 -5.37 -4.76 -40.46
CA TYR A 40 -5.17 -6.20 -40.27
C TYR A 40 -5.69 -6.78 -38.92
N PRO A 41 -5.58 -6.10 -37.76
CA PRO A 41 -6.03 -6.69 -36.49
C PRO A 41 -7.56 -6.87 -36.42
N VAL A 42 -8.34 -5.94 -36.98
CA VAL A 42 -9.81 -6.01 -36.95
C VAL A 42 -10.34 -7.17 -37.81
N ARG A 43 -9.67 -7.49 -38.94
CA ARG A 43 -10.02 -8.66 -39.75
C ARG A 43 -9.69 -9.98 -39.03
N MET A 44 -8.58 -10.04 -38.30
CA MET A 44 -8.21 -11.23 -37.52
C MET A 44 -9.20 -11.49 -36.38
N VAL A 45 -9.62 -10.44 -35.66
CA VAL A 45 -10.63 -10.55 -34.59
C VAL A 45 -11.97 -11.04 -35.14
N LYS A 46 -12.42 -10.52 -36.28
CA LYS A 46 -13.68 -10.99 -36.92
C LYS A 46 -13.58 -12.45 -37.40
N SER A 47 -12.43 -12.87 -37.92
CA SER A 47 -12.20 -14.26 -38.34
C SER A 47 -12.21 -15.22 -37.15
N TRP A 48 -11.59 -14.83 -36.04
CA TRP A 48 -11.60 -15.58 -34.79
C TRP A 48 -13.00 -15.64 -34.17
N ALA A 49 -13.73 -14.52 -34.15
CA ALA A 49 -15.11 -14.49 -33.66
C ALA A 49 -16.02 -15.42 -34.46
N ASN A 50 -15.88 -15.46 -35.78
CA ASN A 50 -16.66 -16.36 -36.63
C ASN A 50 -16.29 -17.83 -36.43
N ARG A 51 -15.01 -18.16 -36.21
CA ARG A 51 -14.56 -19.51 -35.87
C ARG A 51 -15.09 -19.95 -34.51
N LEU A 52 -14.97 -19.10 -33.49
CA LEU A 52 -15.55 -19.34 -32.18
C LEU A 52 -17.05 -19.56 -32.28
N HIS A 53 -17.79 -18.69 -32.99
CA HIS A 53 -19.22 -18.83 -33.22
C HIS A 53 -19.60 -20.17 -33.87
N TYR A 54 -18.78 -20.66 -34.80
CA TYR A 54 -18.96 -21.98 -35.40
C TYR A 54 -18.78 -23.12 -34.38
N TYR A 55 -17.76 -23.05 -33.51
CA TYR A 55 -17.56 -24.01 -32.43
C TYR A 55 -18.69 -23.97 -31.38
N TYR A 56 -19.18 -22.78 -31.03
CA TYR A 56 -20.33 -22.59 -30.13
C TYR A 56 -21.61 -23.22 -30.70
N LYS A 57 -21.79 -23.20 -32.02
CA LYS A 57 -22.95 -23.78 -32.72
C LYS A 57 -22.88 -25.31 -32.82
N LEU A 58 -21.67 -25.88 -32.95
CA LEU A 58 -21.47 -27.32 -33.08
C LEU A 58 -21.58 -28.09 -31.77
N HIS A 59 -21.11 -27.50 -30.66
CA HIS A 59 -21.05 -28.19 -29.36
C HIS A 59 -21.66 -27.34 -28.23
N PRO A 60 -23.00 -27.15 -28.23
CA PRO A 60 -23.67 -26.35 -27.21
C PRO A 60 -23.49 -26.90 -25.80
N LEU A 61 -23.39 -28.23 -25.65
CA LEU A 61 -23.17 -28.89 -24.35
C LEU A 61 -21.76 -28.65 -23.79
N PHE A 62 -20.73 -28.62 -24.64
CA PHE A 62 -19.36 -28.39 -24.19
C PHE A 62 -19.17 -26.96 -23.68
N VAL A 63 -19.78 -25.99 -24.36
CA VAL A 63 -19.83 -24.59 -23.94
C VAL A 63 -20.56 -24.45 -22.60
N PHE A 64 -21.71 -25.13 -22.46
CA PHE A 64 -22.46 -25.14 -21.22
C PHE A 64 -21.62 -25.69 -20.06
N SER A 65 -20.87 -26.78 -20.27
CA SER A 65 -19.97 -27.34 -19.26
C SER A 65 -18.85 -26.37 -18.85
N ILE A 66 -18.25 -25.64 -19.79
CA ILE A 66 -17.22 -24.63 -19.48
C ILE A 66 -17.82 -23.46 -18.71
N SER A 67 -18.97 -22.95 -19.13
CA SER A 67 -19.66 -21.86 -18.44
C SER A 67 -20.09 -22.27 -17.03
N LEU A 68 -20.55 -23.51 -16.86
CA LEU A 68 -20.92 -24.07 -15.57
C LEU A 68 -19.69 -24.21 -14.67
N ALA A 69 -18.57 -24.73 -15.18
CA ALA A 69 -17.32 -24.81 -14.43
C ALA A 69 -16.83 -23.43 -13.98
N PHE A 70 -16.90 -22.42 -14.87
CA PHE A 70 -16.55 -21.05 -14.52
C PHE A 70 -17.47 -20.47 -13.45
N GLY A 71 -18.80 -20.66 -13.59
CA GLY A 71 -19.77 -20.26 -12.57
C GLY A 71 -19.52 -20.93 -11.20
N VAL A 72 -19.23 -22.24 -11.20
CA VAL A 72 -18.90 -22.98 -9.98
C VAL A 72 -17.60 -22.47 -9.35
N THR A 73 -16.56 -22.17 -10.14
CA THR A 73 -15.33 -21.59 -9.60
C THR A 73 -15.55 -20.21 -8.96
N ILE A 74 -16.36 -19.35 -9.58
CA ILE A 74 -16.73 -18.05 -8.99
C ILE A 74 -17.51 -18.26 -7.69
N LEU A 75 -18.46 -19.19 -7.66
CA LEU A 75 -19.23 -19.50 -6.45
C LEU A 75 -18.34 -20.05 -5.33
N ILE A 76 -17.35 -20.89 -5.65
CA ILE A 76 -16.38 -21.38 -4.67
C ILE A 76 -15.54 -20.23 -4.13
N VAL A 77 -15.01 -19.35 -5.00
CA VAL A 77 -14.21 -18.18 -4.57
C VAL A 77 -15.05 -17.23 -3.70
N LEU A 78 -16.28 -16.94 -4.09
CA LEU A 78 -17.20 -16.12 -3.28
C LEU A 78 -17.54 -16.80 -1.95
N SER A 79 -17.72 -18.12 -1.93
CA SER A 79 -17.99 -18.88 -0.71
C SER A 79 -16.77 -18.88 0.23
N LEU A 80 -15.56 -19.04 -0.31
CA LEU A 80 -14.31 -18.95 0.46
C LEU A 80 -14.12 -17.52 1.00
N TYR A 81 -14.44 -16.51 0.20
CA TYR A 81 -14.38 -15.11 0.61
C TYR A 81 -15.39 -14.82 1.74
N GLU A 82 -16.64 -15.28 1.60
CA GLU A 82 -17.65 -15.19 2.66
C GLU A 82 -17.24 -15.95 3.92
N GLN A 83 -16.65 -17.14 3.77
CA GLN A 83 -16.21 -17.95 4.89
C GLN A 83 -15.05 -17.26 5.64
N HIS A 84 -14.06 -16.74 4.91
CA HIS A 84 -12.98 -15.94 5.50
C HIS A 84 -13.53 -14.71 6.21
N TYR A 85 -14.49 -14.00 5.61
CA TYR A 85 -15.13 -12.85 6.22
C TYR A 85 -15.92 -13.23 7.49
N LYS A 86 -16.73 -14.30 7.44
CA LYS A 86 -17.48 -14.81 8.61
C LYS A 86 -16.55 -15.28 9.72
N VAL A 87 -15.43 -15.95 9.41
CA VAL A 87 -14.43 -16.37 10.40
C VAL A 87 -13.74 -15.17 11.02
N LEU A 88 -13.35 -14.17 10.23
CA LEU A 88 -12.75 -12.93 10.73
C LEU A 88 -13.73 -12.18 11.65
N ASN A 89 -14.98 -12.05 11.21
CA ASN A 89 -16.01 -11.32 11.95
C ASN A 89 -16.46 -12.09 13.21
N ASN A 90 -16.49 -13.41 13.17
CA ASN A 90 -16.74 -14.24 14.36
C ASN A 90 -15.56 -14.21 15.33
N CYS A 91 -14.31 -14.16 14.83
CA CYS A 91 -13.12 -13.98 15.66
C CYS A 91 -13.14 -12.60 16.33
N MET A 92 -13.54 -11.55 15.61
CA MET A 92 -13.77 -10.21 16.17
C MET A 92 -14.96 -10.17 17.14
N LYS A 93 -16.03 -10.94 16.90
CA LYS A 93 -17.20 -11.01 17.79
C LYS A 93 -16.94 -11.84 19.05
N LEU A 94 -16.05 -12.83 18.99
CA LEU A 94 -15.55 -13.54 20.16
C LEU A 94 -14.72 -12.58 21.04
N ASP A 95 -13.94 -11.69 20.44
CA ASP A 95 -13.09 -10.70 21.12
C ASP A 95 -13.86 -9.73 22.02
N ASP A 96 -15.09 -9.34 21.63
CA ASP A 96 -15.99 -8.45 22.41
C ASP A 96 -16.40 -9.05 23.77
N GLY A 97 -16.39 -10.39 23.90
CA GLY A 97 -16.58 -11.09 25.17
C GLY A 97 -15.30 -11.25 26.02
N PHE A 98 -14.13 -11.02 25.43
CA PHE A 98 -12.81 -11.15 26.05
C PHE A 98 -12.21 -9.83 26.52
N GLY A 99 -12.95 -8.72 26.52
CA GLY A 99 -12.46 -7.42 27.00
C GLY A 99 -11.90 -7.43 28.44
N SER A 100 -12.19 -8.47 29.24
CA SER A 100 -11.60 -8.70 30.56
C SER A 100 -10.25 -9.46 30.57
N TYR A 101 -9.82 -10.07 29.46
CA TYR A 101 -8.59 -10.88 29.37
C TYR A 101 -7.39 -10.07 28.89
N TYR A 102 -7.62 -9.02 28.09
CA TYR A 102 -6.57 -8.19 27.54
C TYR A 102 -6.19 -7.06 28.51
N PRO A 103 -4.89 -6.88 28.83
CA PRO A 103 -4.46 -5.90 29.82
C PRO A 103 -4.76 -4.45 29.42
N PHE A 104 -4.93 -4.16 28.12
CA PHE A 104 -5.12 -2.81 27.58
C PHE A 104 -6.36 -2.69 26.68
N ALA A 105 -7.43 -3.46 26.94
CA ALA A 105 -8.64 -3.50 26.10
C ALA A 105 -9.32 -2.14 25.85
N LYS A 106 -9.08 -1.14 26.70
CA LYS A 106 -9.66 0.22 26.58
C LYS A 106 -8.86 1.14 25.65
N LEU A 107 -7.60 0.83 25.39
CA LEU A 107 -6.76 1.65 24.52
C LEU A 107 -7.10 1.35 23.07
N LYS A 108 -7.22 2.40 22.26
CA LYS A 108 -7.68 2.32 20.86
C LYS A 108 -6.66 2.83 19.87
N ASN A 109 -5.73 3.68 20.31
CA ASN A 109 -4.75 4.33 19.44
C ASN A 109 -3.34 3.80 19.74
N LEU A 110 -2.49 3.76 18.73
CA LEU A 110 -1.11 3.34 18.86
C LEU A 110 -0.20 4.55 18.61
N VAL A 111 0.67 4.86 19.57
CA VAL A 111 1.83 5.74 19.35
C VAL A 111 3.06 4.85 19.29
N MET A 112 3.74 4.85 18.16
CA MET A 112 4.88 3.99 17.89
C MET A 112 6.14 4.84 17.74
N VAL A 113 7.20 4.46 18.44
CA VAL A 113 8.52 5.10 18.41
C VAL A 113 9.52 4.10 17.87
N ALA A 114 10.03 4.33 16.67
CA ALA A 114 10.98 3.46 16.00
C ALA A 114 12.40 3.63 16.57
N GLY A 115 12.95 2.55 17.11
CA GLY A 115 14.35 2.42 17.46
C GLY A 115 15.23 2.55 16.23
N HIS A 116 16.42 3.13 16.45
CA HIS A 116 17.47 3.23 15.45
C HIS A 116 18.89 3.09 16.03
N SER A 117 19.03 2.98 17.36
CA SER A 117 20.30 2.85 18.06
C SER A 117 20.05 2.35 19.48
N VAL A 118 21.04 1.70 20.08
CA VAL A 118 20.97 1.15 21.43
C VAL A 118 21.68 2.07 22.41
N TYR A 119 20.99 2.48 23.48
CA TYR A 119 21.63 3.13 24.62
C TYR A 119 22.47 2.11 25.42
N THR A 120 23.78 2.34 25.52
CA THR A 120 24.74 1.38 26.12
C THR A 120 25.39 1.87 27.41
N SER A 121 25.34 3.16 27.73
CA SER A 121 25.99 3.69 28.94
C SER A 121 25.43 3.05 30.22
N SER A 122 26.34 2.69 31.13
CA SER A 122 26.03 2.12 32.44
C SER A 122 25.47 3.15 33.42
N SER A 123 25.80 4.43 33.25
CA SER A 123 25.18 5.53 33.97
C SER A 123 24.22 6.27 33.03
N CYS A 124 22.93 6.25 33.36
CA CYS A 124 21.86 6.90 32.58
C CYS A 124 21.99 8.45 32.49
N GLU A 125 23.02 9.02 33.10
CA GLU A 125 23.20 10.46 33.29
C GLU A 125 23.57 11.21 31.99
N LYS A 126 24.24 10.55 31.04
CA LYS A 126 24.85 11.18 29.85
C LYS A 126 24.19 10.79 28.51
N ALA A 127 22.89 10.54 28.51
CA ALA A 127 22.17 10.14 27.28
C ALA A 127 22.19 11.20 26.15
N ASP A 128 22.59 12.42 26.44
CA ASP A 128 22.84 13.52 25.51
C ASP A 128 24.17 13.38 24.73
N LYS A 129 25.06 12.47 25.15
CA LYS A 129 26.36 12.26 24.51
C LYS A 129 26.33 11.07 23.57
N GLU A 130 26.98 11.25 22.41
CA GLU A 130 27.12 10.20 21.38
C GLU A 130 27.80 8.93 21.91
N ASP A 131 28.79 9.06 22.80
CA ASP A 131 29.52 7.92 23.39
C ASP A 131 28.64 7.02 24.28
N SER A 132 27.44 7.49 24.64
CA SER A 132 26.48 6.73 25.43
C SER A 132 25.55 5.85 24.57
N TRP A 133 25.63 5.99 23.25
CA TRP A 133 24.85 5.26 22.27
C TRP A 133 25.76 4.37 21.43
N PHE A 134 25.27 3.18 21.09
CA PHE A 134 25.91 2.35 20.08
C PHE A 134 25.55 2.89 18.70
N LEU A 135 26.50 3.59 18.08
CA LEU A 135 26.32 4.21 16.77
C LEU A 135 27.13 3.45 15.71
N GLU A 136 26.45 3.03 14.66
CA GLU A 136 27.10 2.56 13.44
C GLU A 136 27.92 3.68 12.80
N SER A 137 28.90 3.32 11.97
CA SER A 137 29.84 4.28 11.35
C SER A 137 29.15 5.44 10.62
N TYR A 138 28.01 5.19 9.97
CA TYR A 138 27.21 6.19 9.26
C TYR A 138 26.32 7.05 10.18
N GLN A 139 26.10 6.62 11.42
CA GLN A 139 25.30 7.33 12.42
C GLN A 139 26.14 8.28 13.29
N LYS A 140 27.48 8.24 13.17
CA LYS A 140 28.41 9.09 13.92
C LYS A 140 28.46 10.53 13.42
N ASN A 141 27.29 11.17 13.35
CA ASN A 141 27.16 12.58 13.06
C ASN A 141 26.96 13.36 14.38
N PRO A 142 27.55 14.55 14.54
CA PRO A 142 27.32 15.36 15.74
C PRO A 142 25.82 15.69 15.91
N GLY A 143 25.25 15.42 17.09
CA GLY A 143 23.85 15.72 17.41
C GLY A 143 22.89 14.55 17.18
N GLN A 144 23.40 13.37 16.84
CA GLN A 144 22.61 12.16 16.64
C GLN A 144 21.94 11.70 17.96
N ALA A 145 22.67 11.68 19.07
CA ALA A 145 22.13 11.36 20.40
C ALA A 145 20.98 12.29 20.79
N ALA A 146 21.13 13.59 20.55
CA ALA A 146 20.08 14.59 20.80
C ALA A 146 18.83 14.30 19.95
N THR A 147 19.01 13.81 18.72
CA THR A 147 17.90 13.42 17.84
C THR A 147 17.15 12.21 18.39
N PHE A 148 17.85 11.19 18.91
CA PHE A 148 17.19 10.04 19.56
C PHE A 148 16.42 10.47 20.81
N LEU A 149 16.99 11.36 21.63
CA LEU A 149 16.32 11.91 22.81
C LEU A 149 15.05 12.69 22.46
N ALA A 150 15.13 13.58 21.47
CA ALA A 150 13.98 14.33 20.99
C ALA A 150 12.89 13.38 20.47
N HIS A 151 13.30 12.36 19.73
CA HIS A 151 12.41 11.36 19.15
C HIS A 151 11.65 10.55 20.23
N ILE A 152 12.34 10.11 21.29
CA ILE A 152 11.73 9.44 22.45
C ILE A 152 10.73 10.37 23.15
N LYS A 153 11.15 11.63 23.41
CA LYS A 153 10.34 12.62 24.12
C LYS A 153 9.05 12.95 23.37
N GLU A 154 9.13 13.13 22.06
CA GLU A 154 7.99 13.42 21.19
C GLU A 154 6.94 12.30 21.21
N GLY A 155 7.37 11.03 21.20
CA GLY A 155 6.46 9.89 21.32
C GLY A 155 5.73 9.85 22.66
N ILE A 156 6.43 10.19 23.74
CA ILE A 156 5.85 10.27 25.09
C ILE A 156 4.86 11.44 25.18
N GLU A 157 5.23 12.61 24.67
CA GLU A 157 4.36 13.80 24.66
C GLU A 157 3.11 13.58 23.81
N SER A 158 3.26 12.98 22.62
CA SER A 158 2.13 12.57 21.77
C SER A 158 1.19 11.61 22.50
N THR A 159 1.75 10.65 23.24
CA THR A 159 0.98 9.71 24.05
C THR A 159 0.27 10.40 25.22
N ALA A 160 0.92 11.38 25.85
CA ALA A 160 0.35 12.13 26.96
C ALA A 160 -0.86 13.00 26.53
N LEU A 161 -0.94 13.37 25.25
CA LEU A 161 -2.07 14.11 24.68
C LEU A 161 -3.30 13.24 24.36
N ASP A 162 -3.12 11.91 24.32
CA ASP A 162 -4.17 10.95 23.99
C ASP A 162 -4.26 9.86 25.07
N ASP A 163 -5.26 9.97 25.95
CA ASP A 163 -5.49 9.02 27.04
C ASP A 163 -5.91 7.61 26.55
N GLU A 164 -6.35 7.47 25.30
CA GLU A 164 -6.68 6.18 24.68
C GLU A 164 -5.50 5.58 23.90
N ALA A 165 -4.32 6.21 23.91
CA ALA A 165 -3.14 5.71 23.22
C ALA A 165 -2.31 4.71 24.03
N LEU A 166 -1.78 3.68 23.36
CA LEU A 166 -0.69 2.84 23.87
C LEU A 166 0.63 3.30 23.24
N LEU A 167 1.66 3.54 24.06
CA LEU A 167 3.00 3.82 23.58
C LEU A 167 3.78 2.52 23.39
N LEU A 168 4.29 2.28 22.19
CA LEU A 168 5.22 1.20 21.88
C LEU A 168 6.55 1.77 21.38
N PHE A 169 7.62 1.54 22.15
CA PHE A 169 8.97 1.61 21.62
C PHE A 169 9.23 0.32 20.84
N SER A 170 9.62 0.41 19.58
CA SER A 170 9.73 -0.73 18.67
C SER A 170 11.11 -0.77 18.05
N GLY A 171 11.79 -1.91 18.12
CA GLY A 171 13.14 -2.09 17.60
C GLY A 171 13.88 -3.19 18.36
N GLY A 172 14.46 -4.13 17.62
CA GLY A 172 15.05 -5.34 18.16
C GLY A 172 16.55 -5.30 18.41
N GLU A 173 17.12 -6.49 18.66
CA GLU A 173 18.56 -6.71 18.88
C GLU A 173 19.29 -6.86 17.53
N THR A 174 19.38 -5.76 16.77
CA THR A 174 19.99 -5.77 15.43
C THR A 174 21.50 -5.57 15.45
N LEU A 175 22.03 -4.98 16.53
CA LEU A 175 23.42 -4.58 16.69
C LEU A 175 24.18 -5.60 17.54
N LYS A 176 24.90 -6.52 16.86
CA LYS A 176 25.66 -7.60 17.52
C LYS A 176 26.61 -7.10 18.62
N ASP A 177 27.26 -5.97 18.38
CA ASP A 177 28.28 -5.41 19.26
C ASP A 177 27.69 -4.54 20.39
N ALA A 178 26.38 -4.27 20.38
CA ALA A 178 25.68 -3.54 21.44
C ALA A 178 25.31 -4.42 22.65
N GLY A 179 25.44 -5.74 22.52
CA GLY A 179 25.08 -6.72 23.55
C GLY A 179 23.61 -7.18 23.45
N PRO A 180 23.12 -7.97 24.44
CA PRO A 180 21.75 -8.49 24.46
C PRO A 180 20.77 -7.42 24.92
N ARG A 181 20.63 -6.36 24.12
CA ARG A 181 19.78 -5.20 24.41
C ARG A 181 19.12 -4.73 23.13
N SER A 182 17.79 -4.73 23.13
CA SER A 182 17.00 -4.21 22.02
C SER A 182 16.99 -2.69 22.01
N GLU A 183 16.83 -2.11 20.82
CA GLU A 183 16.68 -0.66 20.66
C GLU A 183 15.48 -0.15 21.48
N ALA A 184 14.36 -0.87 21.45
CA ALA A 184 13.14 -0.55 22.21
C ALA A 184 13.35 -0.49 23.73
N GLN A 185 14.00 -1.51 24.32
CA GLN A 185 14.33 -1.49 25.75
C GLN A 185 15.22 -0.32 26.13
N SER A 186 16.18 -0.02 25.26
CA SER A 186 17.13 1.06 25.48
C SER A 186 16.42 2.42 25.52
N TYR A 187 15.44 2.64 24.64
CA TYR A 187 14.63 3.86 24.59
C TYR A 187 13.73 3.98 25.81
N TRP A 188 13.05 2.90 26.21
CA TRP A 188 12.23 2.87 27.41
C TRP A 188 13.05 3.20 28.66
N THR A 189 14.25 2.62 28.78
CA THR A 189 15.17 2.85 29.90
C THR A 189 15.62 4.32 29.98
N VAL A 190 15.96 4.91 28.83
CA VAL A 190 16.32 6.34 28.75
C VAL A 190 15.15 7.21 29.21
N ALA A 191 13.94 6.96 28.71
CA ALA A 191 12.74 7.68 29.10
C ALA A 191 12.47 7.61 30.62
N ASP A 192 12.61 6.41 31.20
CA ASP A 192 12.41 6.21 32.64
C ASP A 192 13.45 6.95 33.47
N SER A 193 14.72 6.86 33.06
CA SER A 193 15.83 7.54 33.75
C SER A 193 15.71 9.07 33.75
N LYS A 194 15.07 9.63 32.71
CA LYS A 194 14.81 11.07 32.58
C LYS A 194 13.52 11.50 33.26
N GLY A 195 12.73 10.56 33.77
CA GLY A 195 11.42 10.84 34.38
C GLY A 195 10.41 11.41 33.39
N TRP A 196 10.54 11.11 32.10
CA TRP A 196 9.70 11.71 31.05
C TRP A 196 8.26 11.21 31.04
N PHE A 197 7.99 10.06 31.65
CA PHE A 197 6.63 9.54 31.76
C PHE A 197 5.71 10.37 32.69
N GLY A 198 6.23 11.39 33.37
CA GLY A 198 5.47 12.29 34.25
C GLY A 198 5.49 11.88 35.73
N LYS A 199 5.07 12.82 36.61
CA LYS A 199 5.05 12.64 38.08
C LYS A 199 3.87 11.82 38.60
N GLU A 200 2.82 11.66 37.81
CA GLU A 200 1.72 10.74 38.08
C GLU A 200 1.59 9.85 36.85
N GLU A 201 1.50 8.55 37.09
CA GLU A 201 1.52 7.38 36.21
C GLU A 201 0.98 7.46 34.75
N ASN A 202 0.39 8.57 34.29
CA ASN A 202 -0.46 8.68 33.13
C ASN A 202 0.06 7.97 31.86
N VAL A 203 1.35 8.09 31.50
CA VAL A 203 1.91 7.38 30.33
C VAL A 203 2.62 6.08 30.69
N LYS A 204 3.28 5.99 31.85
CA LYS A 204 4.17 4.85 32.18
C LYS A 204 3.44 3.52 32.18
N TRP A 205 2.23 3.45 32.72
CA TRP A 205 1.46 2.19 32.79
C TRP A 205 1.04 1.66 31.41
N ARG A 206 1.02 2.52 30.39
CA ARG A 206 0.65 2.24 29.00
C ARG A 206 1.81 2.44 28.02
N ALA A 207 3.05 2.36 28.51
CA ALA A 207 4.27 2.41 27.73
C ALA A 207 5.00 1.06 27.76
N LEU A 208 5.09 0.40 26.60
CA LEU A 208 5.62 -0.94 26.44
C LEU A 208 6.65 -1.02 25.30
N THR A 209 7.28 -2.18 25.16
CA THR A 209 8.28 -2.47 24.13
C THR A 209 7.81 -3.53 23.14
N GLU A 210 8.30 -3.40 21.91
CA GLU A 210 8.30 -4.42 20.85
C GLU A 210 9.77 -4.60 20.42
N GLU A 211 10.30 -5.81 20.55
CA GLU A 211 11.77 -6.05 20.57
C GLU A 211 12.28 -6.98 19.46
N HIS A 212 11.47 -7.21 18.43
CA HIS A 212 11.79 -8.15 17.36
C HIS A 212 11.97 -7.48 16.01
N ALA A 213 11.57 -6.21 15.85
CA ALA A 213 11.70 -5.50 14.60
C ALA A 213 13.17 -5.29 14.19
N ARG A 214 13.49 -5.60 12.94
CA ARG A 214 14.85 -5.48 12.39
C ARG A 214 15.01 -4.33 11.40
N ASP A 215 13.91 -3.78 10.92
CA ASP A 215 13.87 -2.66 9.99
C ASP A 215 12.64 -1.77 10.24
N SER A 216 12.50 -0.70 9.46
CA SER A 216 11.40 0.25 9.60
C SER A 216 10.02 -0.31 9.24
N PHE A 217 9.95 -1.35 8.40
CA PHE A 217 8.70 -2.00 8.03
C PHE A 217 8.22 -2.92 9.16
N GLU A 218 9.13 -3.74 9.69
CA GLU A 218 8.87 -4.61 10.84
C GLU A 218 8.51 -3.80 12.07
N ASN A 219 9.17 -2.67 12.28
CA ASN A 219 8.86 -1.71 13.33
C ASN A 219 7.36 -1.36 13.35
N LEU A 220 6.79 -0.98 12.19
CA LEU A 220 5.36 -0.70 12.08
C LEU A 220 4.50 -1.97 12.23
N LEU A 221 4.84 -3.03 11.48
CA LEU A 221 4.04 -4.25 11.44
C LEU A 221 3.96 -4.94 12.80
N PHE A 222 5.09 -5.10 13.48
CA PHE A 222 5.16 -5.76 14.78
C PHE A 222 4.55 -4.89 15.87
N SER A 223 4.65 -3.55 15.80
CA SER A 223 3.91 -2.67 16.70
C SER A 223 2.40 -2.84 16.58
N VAL A 224 1.87 -2.97 15.36
CA VAL A 224 0.43 -3.24 15.14
C VAL A 224 0.02 -4.61 15.68
N CYS A 225 0.83 -5.64 15.45
CA CYS A 225 0.59 -6.98 16.02
C CYS A 225 0.64 -6.94 17.55
N ARG A 226 1.64 -6.29 18.12
CA ARG A 226 1.82 -6.15 19.57
C ARG A 226 0.67 -5.39 20.23
N PHE A 227 0.19 -4.33 19.59
CA PHE A 227 -1.01 -3.62 20.04
C PHE A 227 -2.22 -4.56 20.13
N ARG A 228 -2.43 -5.40 19.12
CA ARG A 228 -3.54 -6.37 19.10
C ARG A 228 -3.39 -7.45 20.18
N GLU A 229 -2.18 -7.93 20.43
CA GLU A 229 -1.92 -8.88 21.52
C GLU A 229 -2.30 -8.31 22.89
N LEU A 230 -2.15 -6.99 23.06
CA LEU A 230 -2.34 -6.29 24.33
C LEU A 230 -3.76 -5.76 24.54
N SER A 231 -4.47 -5.42 23.46
CA SER A 231 -5.81 -4.80 23.50
C SER A 231 -6.93 -5.66 22.92
N GLY A 232 -6.61 -6.79 22.26
CA GLY A 232 -7.54 -7.64 21.50
C GLY A 232 -7.84 -7.11 20.10
N THR A 233 -7.91 -5.79 19.95
CA THR A 233 -8.32 -5.10 18.72
C THR A 233 -7.14 -4.48 17.96
N TYR A 234 -7.35 -4.14 16.69
CA TYR A 234 -6.38 -3.35 15.92
C TYR A 234 -6.50 -1.85 16.26
N PRO A 235 -5.40 -1.07 16.20
CA PRO A 235 -5.45 0.34 16.53
C PRO A 235 -6.27 1.12 15.50
N HIS A 236 -7.09 2.06 15.98
CA HIS A 236 -7.91 2.96 15.16
C HIS A 236 -7.10 4.10 14.54
N ASN A 237 -6.04 4.54 15.24
CA ASN A 237 -5.11 5.55 14.77
C ASN A 237 -3.69 5.10 15.11
N ILE A 238 -2.74 5.37 14.21
CA ILE A 238 -1.32 5.10 14.44
C ILE A 238 -0.54 6.40 14.29
N THR A 239 0.00 6.91 15.37
CA THR A 239 0.98 7.99 15.33
C THR A 239 2.36 7.35 15.27
N VAL A 240 3.10 7.60 14.20
CA VAL A 240 4.45 7.07 14.03
C VAL A 240 5.46 8.18 14.20
N SER A 241 6.37 7.99 15.13
CA SER A 241 7.56 8.80 15.26
C SER A 241 8.70 8.00 14.62
N PHE A 242 9.32 8.52 13.56
CA PHE A 242 10.57 8.03 12.99
C PHE A 242 11.66 9.07 13.22
N LEU A 243 12.92 8.64 13.22
CA LEU A 243 14.07 9.54 13.28
C LEU A 243 13.98 10.61 12.17
N ASN A 244 13.91 11.88 12.56
CA ASN A 244 13.77 13.05 11.66
C ASN A 244 12.47 13.12 10.82
N LEU A 245 11.46 12.32 11.14
CA LEU A 245 10.16 12.37 10.48
C LEU A 245 9.04 11.92 11.42
N LEU A 246 8.17 12.84 11.80
CA LEU A 246 6.91 12.47 12.44
C LEU A 246 5.87 12.22 11.34
N VAL A 247 5.27 11.03 11.35
CA VAL A 247 4.24 10.61 10.39
C VAL A 247 2.99 10.20 11.16
N PHE A 248 1.91 10.95 10.99
CA PHE A 248 0.60 10.51 11.45
C PHE A 248 -0.02 9.57 10.42
N LEU A 249 -0.19 8.30 10.78
CA LEU A 249 -0.92 7.33 9.98
C LEU A 249 -2.27 7.04 10.62
N THR A 250 -3.31 7.76 10.22
CA THR A 250 -4.68 7.42 10.62
C THR A 250 -5.15 6.20 9.83
N PHE A 251 -5.15 5.02 10.47
CA PHE A 251 -5.73 3.81 9.89
C PHE A 251 -7.17 3.63 10.37
N THR A 252 -8.13 4.22 9.67
CA THR A 252 -9.54 3.87 9.90
C THR A 252 -9.80 2.45 9.40
N PHE A 253 -9.71 1.46 10.29
CA PHE A 253 -10.21 0.11 10.04
C PHE A 253 -11.75 0.16 10.14
N PRO A 254 -12.49 0.03 9.01
CA PRO A 254 -13.94 0.11 9.06
C PRO A 254 -14.48 -1.20 9.63
N SER A 255 -15.42 -1.08 10.58
CA SER A 255 -16.13 -2.23 11.11
C SER A 255 -16.99 -2.96 10.07
N SER A 256 -17.26 -2.36 8.90
CA SER A 256 -17.92 -3.03 7.79
C SER A 256 -17.67 -2.28 6.47
N SER A 257 -17.05 -2.94 5.49
CA SER A 257 -17.28 -2.74 4.06
C SER A 257 -16.50 -1.70 3.23
N SER A 258 -15.41 -1.07 3.69
CA SER A 258 -14.58 -0.26 2.77
C SER A 258 -13.19 0.09 3.30
N TYR A 259 -12.16 -0.67 2.91
CA TYR A 259 -10.76 -0.33 3.22
C TYR A 259 -10.36 0.96 2.50
N LEU A 260 -10.39 2.09 3.20
CA LEU A 260 -9.74 3.32 2.76
C LEU A 260 -8.50 3.53 3.62
N LEU A 261 -7.33 3.31 3.02
CA LEU A 261 -6.07 3.73 3.59
C LEU A 261 -5.93 5.24 3.34
N SER A 262 -6.15 6.06 4.36
CA SER A 262 -5.89 7.49 4.29
C SER A 262 -4.64 7.80 5.11
N ALA A 263 -3.47 7.79 4.45
CA ALA A 263 -2.23 8.23 5.07
C ALA A 263 -2.08 9.74 4.86
N TYR A 264 -2.17 10.53 5.94
CA TYR A 264 -1.84 11.96 5.90
C TYR A 264 -0.40 12.16 6.36
N LEU A 265 0.52 12.39 5.42
CA LEU A 265 1.88 12.83 5.74
C LEU A 265 1.86 14.29 6.22
N ALA A 266 1.57 14.50 7.50
CA ALA A 266 1.75 15.81 8.13
C ALA A 266 3.20 15.92 8.63
N ARG A 267 4.06 16.58 7.83
CA ARG A 267 5.39 16.98 8.26
C ARG A 267 5.23 18.16 9.23
N VAL A 268 5.38 17.93 10.54
CA VAL A 268 5.56 19.04 11.48
C VAL A 268 6.96 19.61 11.21
N LYS A 269 6.97 20.82 10.64
CA LYS A 269 8.14 21.68 10.55
C LYS A 269 7.95 22.73 11.63
N GLU A 270 8.84 22.75 12.62
CA GLU A 270 9.24 23.98 13.30
C GLU A 270 10.76 24.04 13.36
#